data_AF-A0A821ZHS9-F1
#
_entry.id   AF-A0A821ZHS9-F1
#
_cell.length_a   1.000
_cell.length_b   1.000
_cell.length_c   1.000
_cell.angle_alpha   90.00
_cell.angle_beta   90.00
_cell.angle_gamma   90.00
#
_symmetry.space_group_name_H-M   'P 1'
#
loop_
_entity.id
_entity.type
_entity.pdbx_description
1 polymer ?
#
loop_
_entity_poly.entity_id
_entity_poly.type
_entity_poly.pdbx_seq_one_letter_code
_entity_poly.pdbx_strand_id
1 'polypeptide(L)'
;LKIREKEIECSEIRKKLKNIQNENESRIDYNKFERICDELQRALDREKQAQELLNEQNNQLKSLTDIIHQTQKEKDFIQDKFDQIYQNDIYSKDKIQQLTKSQQQMDDNVKRAEKAIRLVVNDKEQISSYCNRINSALNVSEKRGLEYIEQLISQLDALVQLPSNQDQSNKSPPELISCQTMAIGFVNLLNRLKKLLINYRNDIESLKEHCQMLTEQFRQLSEQDISQIDSTQTVLIQSHPLRLQVNHHPQSAFKPIKPDMD
;
A
#
# COMPACT_ATOMS: atom_id res chain seq x y z
N LEU A 1 122.71 -68.18 30.09
CA LEU A 1 122.24 -68.56 28.73
C LEU A 1 120.80 -68.13 28.48
N LYS A 2 119.81 -68.55 29.28
CA LYS A 2 118.38 -68.14 29.12
C LYS A 2 118.08 -66.63 29.13
N ILE A 3 118.84 -65.82 29.88
CA ILE A 3 118.64 -64.35 29.92
C ILE A 3 119.02 -63.70 28.58
N ARG A 4 120.10 -64.17 27.94
CA ARG A 4 120.55 -63.66 26.63
C ARG A 4 119.57 -64.00 25.51
N GLU A 5 118.97 -65.19 25.53
CA GLU A 5 117.91 -65.57 24.58
C GLU A 5 116.67 -64.69 24.74
N LYS A 6 116.27 -64.38 25.97
CA LYS A 6 115.12 -63.49 26.24
C LYS A 6 115.38 -62.04 25.87
N GLU A 7 116.62 -61.57 25.96
CA GLU A 7 117.02 -60.23 25.46
C GLU A 7 116.99 -60.16 23.93
N ILE A 8 117.41 -61.22 23.24
CA ILE A 8 117.32 -61.31 21.77
C ILE A 8 115.86 -61.35 21.33
N GLU A 9 115.02 -62.16 21.98
CA GLU A 9 113.59 -62.25 21.69
C GLU A 9 112.87 -60.91 21.97
N CYS A 10 113.19 -60.23 23.07
CA CYS A 10 112.69 -58.87 23.35
C CYS A 10 113.14 -57.86 22.29
N SER A 11 114.36 -57.97 21.79
CA SER A 11 114.90 -57.11 20.72
C SER A 11 114.18 -57.35 19.39
N GLU A 12 113.91 -58.61 19.05
CA GLU A 12 113.15 -58.98 17.85
C GLU A 12 111.69 -58.55 17.93
N ILE A 13 111.04 -58.72 19.08
CA ILE A 13 109.66 -58.27 19.29
C ILE A 13 109.58 -56.74 19.19
N ARG A 14 110.56 -56.00 19.74
CA ARG A 14 110.63 -54.54 19.59
C ARG A 14 110.84 -54.12 18.13
N LYS A 15 111.66 -54.85 17.36
CA LYS A 15 111.82 -54.60 15.92
C LYS A 15 110.54 -54.89 15.14
N LYS A 16 109.85 -55.99 15.45
CA LYS A 16 108.55 -56.33 14.84
C LYS A 16 107.47 -55.29 15.17
N LEU A 17 107.39 -54.85 16.42
CA LEU A 17 106.50 -53.77 16.83
C LEU A 17 106.80 -52.48 16.08
N LYS A 18 108.07 -52.09 15.97
CA LYS A 18 108.48 -50.89 15.25
C LYS A 18 108.17 -50.97 13.76
N ASN A 19 108.33 -52.14 13.14
CA ASN A 19 107.94 -52.34 11.74
C ASN A 19 106.43 -52.28 11.53
N ILE A 20 105.63 -52.93 12.38
CA ILE A 20 104.17 -52.89 12.29
C ILE A 20 103.64 -51.47 12.51
N GLN A 21 104.26 -50.72 13.42
CA GLN A 21 103.90 -49.32 13.69
C GLN A 21 104.21 -48.42 12.49
N ASN A 22 105.39 -48.57 11.87
CA ASN A 22 105.75 -47.89 10.63
C ASN A 22 104.85 -48.29 9.44
N GLU A 23 104.50 -49.58 9.30
CA GLU A 23 103.62 -50.07 8.25
C GLU A 23 102.19 -49.53 8.41
N ASN A 24 101.67 -49.43 9.64
CA ASN A 24 100.36 -48.87 9.91
C ASN A 24 100.31 -47.35 9.65
N GLU A 25 101.36 -46.61 10.01
CA GLU A 25 101.48 -45.18 9.66
C GLU A 25 101.55 -44.96 8.13
N SER A 26 102.10 -45.93 7.38
CA SER A 26 102.19 -45.87 5.90
C SER A 26 100.91 -46.24 5.15
N ARG A 27 99.93 -46.89 5.80
CA ARG A 27 98.72 -47.42 5.14
C ARG A 27 97.60 -46.40 4.98
N ILE A 28 97.62 -45.31 5.74
CA ILE A 28 96.64 -44.24 5.65
C ILE A 28 97.36 -43.02 5.08
N ASP A 29 97.08 -42.72 3.82
CA ASP A 29 97.46 -41.43 3.24
C ASP A 29 96.57 -40.36 3.87
N TYR A 30 97.07 -39.77 4.97
CA TYR A 30 96.38 -38.75 5.75
C TYR A 30 95.92 -37.57 4.87
N ASN A 31 96.68 -37.19 3.84
CA ASN A 31 96.29 -36.10 2.95
C ASN A 31 95.06 -36.47 2.10
N LYS A 32 94.94 -37.74 1.70
CA LYS A 32 93.79 -38.23 0.94
C LYS A 32 92.54 -38.33 1.82
N PHE A 33 92.71 -38.77 3.07
CA PHE A 33 91.64 -38.81 4.06
C PHE A 33 91.14 -37.39 4.41
N GLU A 34 92.04 -36.45 4.65
CA GLU A 34 91.72 -35.05 4.96
C GLU A 34 90.95 -34.39 3.80
N ARG A 35 91.38 -34.62 2.54
CA ARG A 35 90.63 -34.13 1.36
C ARG A 35 89.22 -34.71 1.25
N ILE A 36 89.05 -36.00 1.55
CA ILE A 36 87.73 -36.63 1.55
C ILE A 36 86.86 -36.02 2.64
N CYS A 37 87.40 -35.81 3.85
CA CYS A 37 86.70 -35.14 4.94
C CYS A 37 86.28 -33.70 4.59
N ASP A 38 87.17 -32.93 3.97
CA ASP A 38 86.86 -31.57 3.49
C ASP A 38 85.77 -31.56 2.41
N GLU A 39 85.80 -32.53 1.49
CA GLU A 39 84.81 -32.65 0.43
C GLU A 39 83.45 -33.09 0.98
N LEU A 40 83.43 -33.98 1.97
CA LEU A 40 82.22 -34.40 2.69
C LEU A 40 81.63 -33.24 3.50
N GLN A 41 82.47 -32.43 4.15
CA GLN A 41 82.04 -31.24 4.87
C GLN A 41 81.40 -30.22 3.91
N ARG A 42 82.03 -29.97 2.75
CA ARG A 42 81.45 -29.11 1.70
C ARG A 42 80.18 -29.68 1.08
N ALA A 43 80.02 -31.00 1.02
CA ALA A 43 78.79 -31.64 0.57
C ALA A 43 77.67 -31.46 1.60
N LEU A 44 77.99 -31.63 2.89
CA LEU A 44 77.07 -31.42 4.00
C LEU A 44 76.60 -29.96 4.08
N ASP A 45 77.49 -29.00 3.90
CA ASP A 45 77.13 -27.58 3.90
C ASP A 45 76.23 -27.22 2.71
N ARG A 46 76.49 -27.80 1.53
CA ARG A 46 75.61 -27.67 0.36
C ARG A 46 74.23 -28.30 0.61
N GLU A 47 74.18 -29.46 1.26
CA GLU A 47 72.92 -30.14 1.59
C GLU A 47 72.10 -29.32 2.60
N LYS A 48 72.74 -28.76 3.64
CA LYS A 48 72.08 -27.85 4.58
C LYS A 48 71.51 -26.63 3.89
N GLN A 49 72.28 -26.00 3.00
CA GLN A 49 71.81 -24.83 2.25
C GLN A 49 70.63 -25.19 1.32
N ALA A 50 70.67 -26.35 0.67
CA ALA A 50 69.55 -26.84 -0.14
C ALA A 50 68.30 -27.10 0.72
N GLN A 51 68.46 -27.65 1.93
CA GLN A 51 67.36 -27.88 2.87
C GLN A 51 66.73 -26.55 3.34
N GLU A 52 67.56 -25.54 3.62
CA GLU A 52 67.10 -24.20 3.98
C GLU A 52 66.29 -23.57 2.83
N LEU A 53 66.81 -23.62 1.60
CA LEU A 53 66.11 -23.11 0.42
C LEU A 53 64.78 -23.83 0.17
N LEU A 54 64.75 -25.16 0.34
CA LEU A 54 63.55 -25.96 0.20
C LEU A 54 62.48 -25.57 1.23
N ASN A 55 62.90 -25.33 2.48
CA ASN A 55 62.00 -24.86 3.53
C ASN A 55 61.46 -23.46 3.22
N GLU A 56 62.29 -22.56 2.70
CA GLU A 56 61.86 -21.22 2.28
C GLU A 56 60.85 -21.29 1.13
N GLN A 57 61.12 -22.09 0.10
CA GLN A 57 60.19 -22.32 -1.01
C GLN A 57 58.88 -22.94 -0.55
N ASN A 58 58.91 -23.89 0.39
CA ASN A 58 57.70 -24.50 0.93
C ASN A 58 56.86 -23.48 1.73
N ASN A 59 57.51 -22.61 2.48
CA ASN A 59 56.85 -21.51 3.18
C ASN A 59 56.23 -20.49 2.20
N GLN A 60 56.94 -20.15 1.12
CA GLN A 60 56.42 -19.28 0.06
C GLN A 60 55.21 -19.91 -0.64
N LEU A 61 55.28 -21.20 -0.98
CA LEU A 61 54.18 -21.94 -1.61
C LEU A 61 52.94 -21.97 -0.70
N LYS A 62 53.14 -22.19 0.60
CA LYS A 62 52.06 -22.15 1.60
C LYS A 62 51.43 -20.76 1.67
N SER A 63 52.22 -19.69 1.73
CA SER A 63 51.72 -18.32 1.73
C SER A 63 50.93 -17.99 0.45
N LEU A 64 51.41 -18.39 -0.72
CA LEU A 64 50.68 -18.22 -1.98
C LEU A 64 49.37 -19.00 -1.99
N THR A 65 49.37 -20.22 -1.45
CA THR A 65 48.16 -21.04 -1.32
C THR A 65 47.12 -20.37 -0.43
N ASP A 66 47.57 -19.79 0.71
CA ASP A 66 46.69 -19.03 1.61
C ASP A 66 46.11 -17.78 0.93
N ILE A 67 46.92 -17.06 0.15
CA ILE A 67 46.47 -15.90 -0.64
C ILE A 67 45.40 -16.33 -1.65
N ILE A 68 45.63 -17.40 -2.41
CA ILE A 68 44.66 -17.90 -3.39
C ILE A 68 43.34 -18.27 -2.71
N HIS A 69 43.38 -18.97 -1.58
CA HIS A 69 42.17 -19.31 -0.83
C HIS A 69 41.43 -18.07 -0.34
N GLN A 70 42.15 -17.06 0.13
CA GLN A 70 41.55 -15.81 0.57
C GLN A 70 40.90 -15.05 -0.60
N THR A 71 41.60 -14.93 -1.73
CA THR A 71 41.05 -14.30 -2.96
C THR A 71 39.82 -15.04 -3.47
N GLN A 72 39.80 -16.37 -3.41
CA GLN A 72 38.64 -17.15 -3.81
C GLN A 72 37.43 -16.88 -2.91
N LYS A 73 37.63 -16.81 -1.59
CA LYS A 73 36.56 -16.44 -0.63
C LYS A 73 36.03 -15.03 -0.88
N GLU A 74 36.91 -14.08 -1.17
CA GLU A 74 36.52 -12.70 -1.48
C GLU A 74 35.71 -12.63 -2.79
N LYS A 75 36.14 -13.37 -3.82
CA LYS A 75 35.40 -13.49 -5.08
C LYS A 75 34.00 -14.06 -4.86
N ASP A 76 33.89 -15.15 -4.10
CA ASP A 76 32.61 -15.80 -3.83
C ASP A 76 31.70 -14.86 -3.02
N PHE A 77 32.24 -14.13 -2.03
CA PHE A 77 31.49 -13.12 -1.28
C PHE A 77 30.99 -11.97 -2.15
N ILE A 78 31.84 -11.46 -3.06
CA ILE A 78 31.46 -10.39 -4.00
C ILE A 78 30.35 -10.86 -4.93
N GLN A 79 30.44 -12.10 -5.43
CA GLN A 79 29.41 -12.69 -6.29
C GLN A 79 28.06 -12.79 -5.56
N ASP A 80 28.04 -13.31 -4.33
CA ASP A 80 26.82 -13.38 -3.51
C ASP A 80 26.21 -11.99 -3.26
N LYS A 81 27.06 -10.98 -3.03
CA LYS A 81 26.59 -9.59 -2.85
C LYS A 81 26.01 -9.02 -4.13
N PHE A 82 26.61 -9.30 -5.28
CA PHE A 82 26.10 -8.85 -6.57
C PHE A 82 24.72 -9.48 -6.86
N ASP A 83 24.58 -10.78 -6.62
CA ASP A 83 23.32 -11.50 -6.85
C ASP A 83 22.21 -10.98 -5.92
N GLN A 84 22.52 -10.68 -4.65
CA GLN A 84 21.58 -10.05 -3.71
C GLN A 84 21.12 -8.66 -4.19
N ILE A 85 22.05 -7.82 -4.66
CA ILE A 85 21.73 -6.49 -5.17
C ILE A 85 20.85 -6.60 -6.42
N TYR A 86 21.23 -7.47 -7.36
CA TYR A 86 20.47 -7.69 -8.60
C TYR A 86 19.04 -8.15 -8.34
N GLN A 87 18.84 -9.10 -7.41
CA GLN A 87 17.51 -9.54 -7.01
C GLN A 87 16.71 -8.40 -6.36
N ASN A 88 17.31 -7.65 -5.44
CA ASN A 88 16.64 -6.51 -4.79
C ASN A 88 16.21 -5.44 -5.80
N ASP A 89 17.03 -5.17 -6.82
CA ASP A 89 16.71 -4.22 -7.89
C ASP A 89 15.53 -4.69 -8.75
N ILE A 90 15.46 -5.98 -9.08
CA ILE A 90 14.31 -6.56 -9.80
C ILE A 90 13.03 -6.42 -8.96
N TYR A 91 13.07 -6.83 -7.69
CA TYR A 91 11.90 -6.70 -6.79
C TYR A 91 11.47 -5.25 -6.61
N SER A 92 12.44 -4.32 -6.52
CA SER A 92 12.17 -2.88 -6.43
C SER A 92 11.46 -2.39 -7.70
N LYS A 93 11.95 -2.78 -8.88
CA LYS A 93 11.36 -2.40 -10.17
C LYS A 93 9.94 -2.94 -10.35
N ASP A 94 9.70 -4.21 -10.01
CA ASP A 94 8.37 -4.81 -10.07
C ASP A 94 7.40 -4.12 -9.11
N LYS A 95 7.85 -3.81 -7.90
CA LYS A 95 7.06 -3.06 -6.92
C LYS A 95 6.72 -1.66 -7.42
N ILE A 96 7.68 -0.95 -8.02
CA ILE A 96 7.44 0.37 -8.63
C ILE A 96 6.38 0.25 -9.73
N GLN A 97 6.49 -0.73 -10.64
CA GLN A 97 5.50 -0.92 -11.71
C GLN A 97 4.10 -1.22 -11.18
N GLN A 98 3.98 -2.04 -10.13
CA GLN A 98 2.70 -2.31 -9.47
C GLN A 98 2.11 -1.04 -8.85
N LEU A 99 2.93 -0.26 -8.14
CA LEU A 99 2.51 1.01 -7.54
C LEU A 99 2.08 2.02 -8.61
N THR A 100 2.81 2.13 -9.73
CA THR A 100 2.43 3.03 -10.84
C THR A 100 1.10 2.62 -11.46
N LYS A 101 0.87 1.32 -11.71
CA LYS A 101 -0.41 0.83 -12.23
C LYS A 101 -1.56 1.10 -11.25
N SER A 102 -1.34 0.84 -9.96
CA SER A 102 -2.32 1.12 -8.90
C SER A 102 -2.65 2.62 -8.82
N GLN A 103 -1.63 3.48 -8.87
CA GLN A 103 -1.79 4.93 -8.88
C GLN A 103 -2.60 5.40 -10.09
N GLN A 104 -2.33 4.86 -11.28
CA GLN A 104 -3.06 5.21 -12.50
C GLN A 104 -4.53 4.77 -12.41
N GLN A 105 -4.80 3.57 -11.90
CA GLN A 105 -6.17 3.12 -11.65
C GLN A 105 -6.91 3.99 -10.64
N MET A 106 -6.22 4.44 -9.58
CA MET A 106 -6.77 5.34 -8.58
C MET A 106 -7.12 6.69 -9.19
N ASP A 107 -6.23 7.28 -10.00
CA ASP A 107 -6.47 8.54 -10.70
C ASP A 107 -7.67 8.45 -11.66
N ASP A 108 -7.80 7.33 -12.39
CA ASP A 108 -8.96 7.08 -13.26
C ASP A 108 -10.27 6.91 -12.45
N ASN A 109 -10.22 6.27 -11.29
CA ASN A 109 -11.36 6.15 -10.38
C ASN A 109 -11.79 7.53 -9.85
N VAL A 110 -10.83 8.36 -9.42
CA VAL A 110 -11.08 9.73 -8.94
C VAL A 110 -11.72 10.57 -10.05
N LYS A 111 -11.16 10.55 -11.27
CA LYS A 111 -11.75 11.27 -12.41
C LYS A 111 -13.17 10.82 -12.73
N ARG A 112 -13.46 9.51 -12.62
CA ARG A 112 -14.82 8.99 -12.80
C ARG A 112 -15.76 9.47 -11.70
N ALA A 113 -15.33 9.42 -10.44
CA ALA A 113 -16.11 9.94 -9.31
C ALA A 113 -16.40 11.44 -9.44
N GLU A 114 -15.41 12.24 -9.82
CA GLU A 114 -15.60 13.68 -10.07
C GLU A 114 -16.60 13.98 -11.18
N LYS A 115 -16.55 13.20 -12.28
CA LYS A 115 -17.52 13.33 -13.37
C LYS A 115 -18.93 12.99 -12.90
N ALA A 116 -19.08 11.90 -12.14
CA ALA A 116 -20.36 11.49 -11.58
C ALA A 116 -20.92 12.56 -10.61
N ILE A 117 -20.09 13.10 -9.72
CA ILE A 117 -20.49 14.18 -8.80
C ILE A 117 -20.94 15.42 -9.58
N ARG A 118 -20.20 15.82 -10.62
CA ARG A 118 -20.59 16.97 -11.46
C ARG A 118 -21.95 16.77 -12.14
N LEU A 119 -22.22 15.56 -12.65
CA LEU A 119 -23.53 15.23 -13.22
C LEU A 119 -24.64 15.32 -12.16
N VAL A 120 -24.43 14.73 -10.99
CA VAL A 120 -25.41 14.78 -9.87
C VAL A 120 -25.68 16.22 -9.42
N VAL A 121 -24.65 17.07 -9.35
CA VAL A 121 -24.81 18.49 -9.00
C VAL A 121 -25.64 19.22 -10.07
N ASN A 122 -25.33 19.01 -11.34
CA ASN A 122 -26.11 19.62 -12.43
C ASN A 122 -27.58 19.14 -12.42
N ASP A 123 -27.82 17.86 -12.22
CA ASP A 123 -29.19 17.30 -12.15
C ASP A 123 -29.96 17.88 -10.96
N LYS A 124 -29.30 18.02 -9.79
CA LYS A 124 -29.85 18.69 -8.62
C LYS A 124 -30.23 20.15 -8.92
N GLU A 125 -29.38 20.89 -9.63
CA GLU A 125 -29.67 22.28 -10.02
C GLU A 125 -30.86 22.37 -10.97
N GLN A 126 -30.95 21.47 -11.96
CA GLN A 126 -32.08 21.41 -12.89
C GLN A 126 -33.40 21.09 -12.18
N ILE A 127 -33.41 20.08 -11.31
CA ILE A 127 -34.59 19.70 -10.52
C ILE A 127 -34.99 20.84 -9.59
N SER A 128 -34.04 21.47 -8.90
CA SER A 128 -34.29 22.63 -8.03
C SER A 128 -34.93 23.78 -8.80
N SER A 129 -34.39 24.12 -9.97
CA SER A 129 -34.93 25.16 -10.86
C SER A 129 -36.36 24.83 -11.30
N TYR A 130 -36.62 23.58 -11.69
CA TYR A 130 -37.94 23.12 -12.08
C TYR A 130 -38.96 23.19 -10.93
N CYS A 131 -38.60 22.68 -9.75
CA CYS A 131 -39.43 22.75 -8.54
C CYS A 131 -39.74 24.21 -8.16
N ASN A 132 -38.77 25.11 -8.27
CA ASN A 132 -38.98 26.53 -8.01
C ASN A 132 -39.99 27.15 -8.99
N ARG A 133 -39.89 26.81 -10.29
CA ARG A 133 -40.86 27.28 -11.30
C ARG A 133 -42.27 26.76 -11.02
N ILE A 134 -42.41 25.48 -10.67
CA ILE A 134 -43.72 24.91 -10.29
C ILE A 134 -44.29 25.63 -9.07
N ASN A 135 -43.49 25.79 -8.01
CA ASN A 135 -43.93 26.46 -6.79
C ASN A 135 -44.36 27.91 -7.06
N SER A 136 -43.61 28.65 -7.89
CA SER A 136 -44.00 30.00 -8.31
C SER A 136 -45.32 29.99 -9.09
N ALA A 137 -45.49 29.09 -10.06
CA ALA A 137 -46.71 28.98 -10.85
C ALA A 137 -47.93 28.60 -9.99
N LEU A 138 -47.76 27.66 -9.06
CA LEU A 138 -48.79 27.24 -8.12
C LEU A 138 -49.23 28.42 -7.23
N ASN A 139 -48.27 29.14 -6.63
CA ASN A 139 -48.55 30.32 -5.79
C ASN A 139 -49.32 31.41 -6.56
N VAL A 140 -48.96 31.64 -7.83
CA VAL A 140 -49.66 32.63 -8.68
C VAL A 140 -51.09 32.14 -9.00
N SER A 141 -51.25 30.86 -9.34
CA SER A 141 -52.56 30.27 -9.63
C SER A 141 -53.49 30.29 -8.41
N GLU A 142 -52.95 29.97 -7.22
CA GLU A 142 -53.69 29.99 -5.96
C GLU A 142 -54.20 31.38 -5.64
N LYS A 143 -53.31 32.39 -5.65
CA LYS A 143 -53.68 33.80 -5.40
C LYS A 143 -54.76 34.27 -6.37
N ARG A 144 -54.59 34.00 -7.66
CA ARG A 144 -55.57 34.37 -8.69
C ARG A 144 -56.91 33.66 -8.47
N GLY A 145 -56.89 32.38 -8.08
CA GLY A 145 -58.10 31.62 -7.77
C GLY A 145 -58.88 32.19 -6.59
N LEU A 146 -58.18 32.58 -5.51
CA LEU A 146 -58.78 33.23 -4.35
C LEU A 146 -59.36 34.62 -4.69
N GLU A 147 -58.60 35.45 -5.41
CA GLU A 147 -59.04 36.77 -5.88
C GLU A 147 -60.31 36.65 -6.75
N TYR A 148 -60.34 35.66 -7.65
CA TYR A 148 -61.50 35.40 -8.50
C TYR A 148 -62.74 35.00 -7.69
N ILE A 149 -62.58 34.12 -6.69
CA ILE A 149 -63.67 33.73 -5.79
C ILE A 149 -64.18 34.93 -4.99
N GLU A 150 -63.29 35.78 -4.47
CA GLU A 150 -63.67 36.99 -3.72
C GLU A 150 -64.41 38.00 -4.60
N GLN A 151 -63.99 38.17 -5.85
CA GLN A 151 -64.67 39.01 -6.83
C GLN A 151 -66.07 38.49 -7.14
N LEU A 152 -66.23 37.19 -7.37
CA LEU A 152 -67.54 36.58 -7.62
C LEU A 152 -68.49 36.71 -6.42
N ILE A 153 -67.99 36.51 -5.19
CA ILE A 153 -68.77 36.71 -3.97
C ILE A 153 -69.25 38.16 -3.90
N SER A 154 -68.37 39.13 -4.16
CA SER A 154 -68.70 40.55 -4.10
C SER A 154 -69.76 40.95 -5.14
N GLN A 155 -69.69 40.37 -6.35
CA GLN A 155 -70.68 40.59 -7.41
C GLN A 155 -72.05 39.98 -7.07
N LEU A 156 -72.07 38.79 -6.47
CA LEU A 156 -73.30 38.13 -6.06
C LEU A 156 -73.94 38.76 -4.82
N ASP A 157 -73.14 39.31 -3.91
CA ASP A 157 -73.65 39.98 -2.71
C ASP A 157 -74.46 41.23 -3.09
N ALA A 158 -74.08 41.93 -4.16
CA ALA A 158 -74.90 43.02 -4.72
C ALA A 158 -76.28 42.55 -5.22
N LEU A 159 -76.40 41.32 -5.73
CA LEU A 159 -77.69 40.72 -6.10
C LEU A 159 -78.52 40.29 -4.87
N VAL A 160 -77.85 39.88 -3.80
CA VAL A 160 -78.49 39.53 -2.52
C VAL A 160 -79.03 40.78 -1.81
N GLN A 161 -78.33 41.91 -1.91
CA GLN A 161 -78.70 43.18 -1.26
C GLN A 161 -79.67 44.07 -2.06
N LEU A 162 -80.14 43.66 -3.24
CA LEU A 162 -81.19 44.38 -3.98
C LEU A 162 -82.44 44.56 -3.08
N PRO A 163 -82.86 45.80 -2.77
CA PRO A 163 -84.01 46.02 -1.91
C PRO A 163 -85.24 45.41 -2.57
N SER A 164 -85.94 44.55 -1.82
CA SER A 164 -87.37 44.32 -2.06
C SER A 164 -88.02 45.68 -1.95
N ASN A 165 -88.41 46.26 -3.08
CA ASN A 165 -88.92 47.64 -3.15
C ASN A 165 -89.87 47.90 -1.98
N GLN A 166 -89.42 48.78 -1.10
CA GLN A 166 -90.19 49.30 0.03
C GLN A 166 -91.38 50.05 -0.55
N ASP A 167 -92.56 49.44 -0.52
CA ASP A 167 -93.72 49.99 0.20
C ASP A 167 -94.96 49.11 0.02
N GLN A 168 -95.45 48.68 1.18
CA GLN A 168 -96.77 48.17 1.55
C GLN A 168 -97.60 47.38 0.51
N SER A 169 -97.81 46.10 0.82
CA SER A 169 -98.82 45.16 0.29
C SER A 169 -98.36 44.09 -0.71
N ASN A 170 -97.22 44.20 -1.38
CA ASN A 170 -96.81 43.19 -2.36
C ASN A 170 -95.49 42.53 -1.96
N LYS A 171 -95.56 41.22 -1.69
CA LYS A 171 -94.41 40.34 -1.58
C LYS A 171 -93.52 40.53 -2.82
N SER A 172 -92.18 40.53 -2.65
CA SER A 172 -91.24 40.46 -3.79
C SER A 172 -91.74 39.44 -4.81
N PRO A 173 -91.60 39.71 -6.12
CA PRO A 173 -91.94 38.73 -7.15
C PRO A 173 -91.27 37.38 -6.82
N PRO A 174 -91.99 36.25 -6.89
CA PRO A 174 -91.44 34.94 -6.56
C PRO A 174 -90.17 34.61 -7.38
N GLU A 175 -90.04 35.18 -8.58
CA GLU A 175 -88.86 35.11 -9.42
C GLU A 175 -87.65 35.82 -8.78
N LEU A 176 -87.84 37.00 -8.20
CA LEU A 176 -86.78 37.75 -7.50
C LEU A 176 -86.31 37.00 -6.25
N ILE A 177 -87.26 36.45 -5.47
CA ILE A 177 -86.95 35.62 -4.30
C ILE A 177 -86.16 34.37 -4.71
N SER A 178 -86.54 33.75 -5.82
CA SER A 178 -85.83 32.57 -6.37
C SER A 178 -84.41 32.94 -6.80
N CYS A 179 -84.23 34.08 -7.48
CA CYS A 179 -82.91 34.59 -7.86
C CYS A 179 -82.02 34.93 -6.66
N GLN A 180 -82.57 35.59 -5.62
CA GLN A 180 -81.85 35.87 -4.38
C GLN A 180 -81.47 34.59 -3.65
N THR A 181 -82.36 33.61 -3.58
CA THR A 181 -82.09 32.29 -2.98
C THR A 181 -80.98 31.56 -3.73
N MET A 182 -80.98 31.64 -5.07
CA MET A 182 -79.92 31.07 -5.92
C MET A 182 -78.58 31.79 -5.71
N ALA A 183 -78.58 33.12 -5.63
CA ALA A 183 -77.38 33.91 -5.34
C ALA A 183 -76.79 33.58 -3.96
N ILE A 184 -77.62 33.46 -2.92
CA ILE A 184 -77.21 33.00 -1.58
C ILE A 184 -76.59 31.60 -1.65
N GLY A 185 -77.22 30.69 -2.41
CA GLY A 185 -76.68 29.34 -2.67
C GLY A 185 -75.28 29.36 -3.29
N PHE A 186 -75.06 30.20 -4.31
CA PHE A 186 -73.75 30.37 -4.93
C PHE A 186 -72.73 31.02 -4.00
N VAL A 187 -73.10 32.04 -3.24
CA VAL A 187 -72.22 32.66 -2.25
C VAL A 187 -71.77 31.64 -1.19
N ASN A 188 -72.69 30.80 -0.70
CA ASN A 188 -72.37 29.73 0.23
C ASN A 188 -71.43 28.69 -0.38
N LEU A 189 -71.65 28.31 -1.64
CA LEU A 189 -70.77 27.40 -2.37
C LEU A 189 -69.37 27.99 -2.57
N LEU A 190 -69.27 29.25 -2.99
CA LEU A 190 -68.01 29.96 -3.18
C LEU A 190 -67.24 30.12 -1.87
N ASN A 191 -67.93 30.44 -0.77
CA ASN A 191 -67.33 30.48 0.56
C ASN A 191 -66.81 29.11 1.02
N ARG A 192 -67.53 28.02 0.69
CA ARG A 192 -67.06 26.65 0.94
C ARG A 192 -65.82 26.32 0.12
N LEU A 193 -65.80 26.68 -1.17
CA LEU A 193 -64.64 26.50 -2.05
C LEU A 193 -63.42 27.30 -1.55
N LYS A 194 -63.63 28.55 -1.12
CA LYS A 194 -62.58 29.39 -0.51
C LYS A 194 -61.96 28.70 0.72
N LYS A 195 -62.79 28.22 1.65
CA LYS A 195 -62.31 27.50 2.84
C LYS A 195 -61.52 26.24 2.48
N LEU A 196 -62.02 25.47 1.50
CA LEU A 196 -61.36 24.27 1.02
C LEU A 196 -60.00 24.55 0.39
N LEU A 197 -59.89 25.62 -0.41
CA LEU A 197 -58.63 26.05 -1.01
C LEU A 197 -57.60 26.49 0.04
N ILE A 198 -58.03 27.25 1.07
CA ILE A 198 -57.19 27.63 2.20
C ILE A 198 -56.70 26.40 2.99
N ASN A 199 -57.58 25.42 3.22
CA ASN A 199 -57.19 24.19 3.90
C ASN A 199 -56.12 23.43 3.12
N TYR A 200 -56.30 23.25 1.79
CA TYR A 200 -55.29 22.59 0.97
C TYR A 200 -53.95 23.33 0.96
N ARG A 201 -53.96 24.67 0.98
CA ARG A 201 -52.73 25.46 1.13
C ARG A 201 -52.01 25.12 2.44
N ASN A 202 -52.74 25.12 3.56
CA ASN A 202 -52.18 24.81 4.87
C ASN A 202 -51.63 23.38 4.93
N ASP A 203 -52.34 22.42 4.31
CA ASP A 203 -51.89 21.03 4.23
C ASP A 203 -50.58 20.90 3.42
N ILE A 204 -50.48 21.60 2.28
CA ILE A 204 -49.26 21.64 1.46
C ILE A 204 -48.09 22.25 2.24
N GLU A 205 -48.33 23.33 2.99
CA GLU A 205 -47.30 24.00 3.79
C GLU A 205 -46.81 23.11 4.94
N SER A 206 -47.73 22.46 5.65
CA SER A 206 -47.39 21.47 6.68
C SER A 206 -46.61 20.28 6.12
N LEU A 207 -46.99 19.77 4.94
CA LEU A 207 -46.28 18.68 4.29
C LEU A 207 -44.86 19.10 3.90
N LYS A 208 -44.68 20.34 3.43
CA LYS A 208 -43.37 20.90 3.10
C LYS A 208 -42.46 21.01 4.33
N GLU A 209 -42.99 21.48 5.46
CA GLU A 209 -42.27 21.50 6.73
C GLU A 209 -41.87 20.09 7.18
N HIS A 210 -42.77 19.12 7.06
CA HIS A 210 -42.47 17.72 7.39
C HIS A 210 -41.35 17.15 6.50
N CYS A 211 -41.41 17.38 5.19
CA CYS A 211 -40.35 16.96 4.27
C CYS A 211 -38.99 17.64 4.59
N GLN A 212 -38.99 18.90 5.00
CA GLN A 212 -37.77 19.60 5.42
C GLN A 212 -37.18 18.98 6.70
N MET A 213 -38.02 18.70 7.69
CA MET A 213 -37.59 18.03 8.93
C MET A 213 -37.00 16.65 8.65
N LEU A 214 -37.66 15.84 7.81
CA LEU A 214 -37.15 14.54 7.38
C LEU A 214 -35.80 14.68 6.65
N THR A 215 -35.68 15.64 5.74
CA THR A 215 -34.43 15.89 5.00
C THR A 215 -33.29 16.24 5.97
N GLU A 216 -33.56 17.05 6.99
CA GLU A 216 -32.58 17.42 8.01
C GLU A 216 -32.19 16.24 8.90
N GLN A 217 -33.14 15.39 9.29
CA GLN A 217 -32.85 14.15 10.01
C GLN A 217 -31.97 13.20 9.20
N PHE A 218 -32.27 13.01 7.91
CA PHE A 218 -31.42 12.21 7.01
C PHE A 218 -30.02 12.80 6.87
N ARG A 219 -29.90 14.12 6.78
CA ARG A 219 -28.60 14.81 6.74
C ARG A 219 -27.79 14.53 8.00
N GLN A 220 -28.40 14.66 9.17
CA GLN A 220 -27.74 14.41 10.46
C GLN A 220 -27.31 12.94 10.61
N LEU A 221 -28.14 11.98 10.21
CA LEU A 221 -27.77 10.57 10.22
C LEU A 221 -26.60 10.28 9.25
N SER A 222 -26.63 10.84 8.04
CA SER A 222 -25.54 10.68 7.08
C SER A 222 -24.23 11.28 7.57
N GLU A 223 -24.26 12.42 8.28
CA GLU A 223 -23.08 13.02 8.89
C GLU A 223 -22.53 12.17 10.04
N GLN A 224 -23.42 11.57 10.84
CA GLN A 224 -23.03 10.62 11.88
C GLN A 224 -22.37 9.36 11.30
N ASP A 225 -22.92 8.77 10.25
CA ASP A 225 -22.34 7.59 9.59
C ASP A 225 -20.94 7.89 9.02
N ILE A 226 -20.74 9.05 8.39
CA ILE A 226 -19.42 9.49 7.89
C ILE A 226 -18.42 9.61 9.04
N SER A 227 -18.83 10.21 10.17
CA SER A 227 -17.96 10.36 11.34
C SER A 227 -17.61 9.03 12.02
N GLN A 228 -18.49 8.04 11.96
CA GLN A 228 -18.24 6.68 12.46
C GLN A 228 -17.26 5.91 11.57
N ILE A 229 -17.33 6.11 10.25
CA ILE A 229 -16.39 5.52 9.28
C ILE A 229 -14.97 6.10 9.47
N ASP A 230 -14.85 7.42 9.64
CA ASP A 230 -13.55 8.06 9.91
C ASP A 230 -12.93 7.59 11.22
N SER A 231 -13.74 7.40 12.26
CA SER A 231 -13.25 6.89 13.55
C SER A 231 -12.88 5.40 13.50
N THR A 232 -13.57 4.57 12.72
CA THR A 232 -13.16 3.16 12.48
C THR A 232 -11.92 3.04 11.61
N GLN A 233 -11.75 3.88 10.58
CA GLN A 233 -10.50 3.91 9.79
C GLN A 233 -9.32 4.42 10.62
N THR A 234 -9.52 5.40 11.51
CA THR A 234 -8.47 5.89 12.41
C THR A 234 -8.02 4.80 13.40
N VAL A 235 -8.94 3.98 13.91
CA VAL A 235 -8.61 2.83 14.78
C VAL A 235 -7.91 1.70 14.00
N LEU A 236 -8.26 1.46 12.74
CA LEU A 236 -7.58 0.48 11.87
C LEU A 236 -6.15 0.91 11.49
N ILE A 237 -5.91 2.21 11.28
CA ILE A 237 -4.57 2.74 10.98
C ILE A 237 -3.67 2.72 12.23
N GLN A 238 -4.22 2.94 13.43
CA GLN A 238 -3.44 2.87 14.68
C GLN A 238 -3.20 1.44 15.21
N SER A 239 -4.06 0.47 14.85
CA SER A 239 -3.93 -0.92 15.32
C SER A 239 -3.01 -1.79 14.46
N HIS A 240 -2.55 -1.32 13.29
CA HIS A 240 -1.54 -1.98 12.47
C HIS A 240 -0.44 -0.99 12.03
N PRO A 241 0.57 -0.70 12.88
CA PRO A 241 1.83 -0.21 12.36
C PRO A 241 2.38 -1.31 11.44
N LEU A 242 2.62 -0.96 10.17
CA LEU A 242 3.22 -1.79 9.12
C LEU A 242 4.41 -2.61 9.66
N ARG A 243 4.14 -3.80 10.19
CA ARG A 243 5.16 -4.79 10.48
C ARG A 243 5.39 -5.54 9.18
N LEU A 244 6.39 -5.09 8.42
CA LEU A 244 6.98 -5.83 7.31
C LEU A 244 7.50 -7.17 7.84
N GLN A 245 6.62 -8.18 7.93
CA GLN A 245 7.05 -9.57 8.00
C GLN A 245 7.15 -10.07 6.56
N VAL A 246 8.39 -10.13 6.09
CA VAL A 246 8.79 -10.91 4.92
C VAL A 246 8.52 -12.38 5.28
N ASN A 247 7.39 -12.92 4.82
CA ASN A 247 7.14 -14.36 4.86
C ASN A 247 7.29 -14.94 3.45
N HIS A 248 8.26 -15.84 3.33
CA HIS A 248 8.51 -16.64 2.14
C HIS A 248 7.40 -17.69 1.95
N HIS A 249 6.63 -17.57 0.85
CA HIS A 249 6.00 -18.63 0.03
C HIS A 249 4.96 -19.59 0.69
N PRO A 250 4.19 -20.39 -0.10
CA PRO A 250 4.05 -20.46 -1.56
C PRO A 250 2.61 -20.29 -2.09
N GLN A 251 2.54 -20.17 -3.41
CA GLN A 251 1.37 -20.16 -4.29
C GLN A 251 0.33 -21.26 -3.96
N SER A 252 -0.97 -20.92 -3.98
CA SER A 252 -2.04 -21.85 -4.37
C SER A 252 -3.38 -21.16 -4.70
N ALA A 253 -3.85 -21.44 -5.92
CA ALA A 253 -5.23 -21.62 -6.37
C ALA A 253 -6.24 -20.45 -6.30
N PHE A 254 -6.19 -19.56 -7.30
CA PHE A 254 -7.40 -18.97 -7.87
C PHE A 254 -7.79 -19.75 -9.13
N LYS A 255 -8.88 -20.52 -9.06
CA LYS A 255 -9.58 -21.05 -10.25
C LYS A 255 -10.50 -19.95 -10.79
N PRO A 256 -10.42 -19.57 -12.07
CA PRO A 256 -11.41 -18.69 -12.67
C PRO A 256 -12.73 -19.44 -12.90
N ILE A 257 -13.83 -18.80 -12.51
CA ILE A 257 -15.20 -19.21 -12.82
C ILE A 257 -15.41 -19.02 -14.33
N LYS A 258 -15.83 -20.08 -15.02
CA LYS A 258 -16.25 -20.00 -16.43
C LYS A 258 -17.62 -19.32 -16.51
N PRO A 259 -17.88 -18.50 -17.52
CA PRO A 259 -19.23 -18.03 -17.81
C PRO A 259 -20.02 -19.18 -18.42
N ASP A 260 -21.16 -19.52 -17.82
CA ASP A 260 -22.16 -20.38 -18.44
C ASP A 260 -22.70 -19.66 -19.68
N MET A 261 -22.52 -20.30 -20.83
CA MET A 261 -23.27 -20.03 -22.04
C MET A 261 -24.30 -21.15 -22.16
N ASP A 262 -25.56 -20.80 -21.95
CA ASP A 262 -26.74 -21.36 -22.62
C ASP A 262 -27.82 -20.25 -22.63
#